data_AF-A0A974U297-F1
#
_entry.id   AF-A0A974U297-F1
#
_cell.length_a   1.000
_cell.length_b   1.000
_cell.length_c   1.000
_cell.angle_alpha   90.00
_cell.angle_beta   90.00
_cell.angle_gamma   90.00
#
_symmetry.space_group_name_H-M   'P 1'
#
loop_
_entity.id
_entity.type
_entity.pdbx_description
1 polymer ?
#
loop_
_entity_poly.entity_id
_entity_poly.type
_entity_poly.pdbx_seq_one_letter_code
_entity_poly.pdbx_strand_id
1 'polypeptide(L)'
;MQEKENKNIEELVDKMMHSLSVESPSVDFTNTIMSQVEALESKKVTTYKPLIPGYLWFVGGFLLVAITGYLFLSTTTEESTWFHALDFSKLTNNNLTQSLSSFSLPKTLMYAILSLGLMICIQVPVLKHYFDKRLSV
;
A
#
# COMPACT_ATOMS: atom_id res chain seq x y z
N MET A 1 -0.98 73.96 -32.20
CA MET A 1 0.06 74.21 -31.18
C MET A 1 0.10 73.09 -30.14
N GLN A 2 -1.04 72.65 -29.61
CA GLN A 2 -1.16 71.55 -28.62
C GLN A 2 -0.54 70.20 -29.04
N GLU A 3 -0.68 69.81 -30.31
CA GLU A 3 -0.20 68.49 -30.79
C GLU A 3 1.33 68.37 -30.76
N LYS A 4 2.05 69.47 -31.01
CA LYS A 4 3.52 69.52 -30.89
C LYS A 4 3.98 69.48 -29.44
N GLU A 5 3.18 70.03 -28.54
CA GLU A 5 3.46 70.06 -27.11
C GLU A 5 3.33 68.65 -26.53
N ASN A 6 2.24 67.94 -26.83
CA ASN A 6 2.05 66.54 -26.43
C ASN A 6 3.18 65.63 -26.92
N LYS A 7 3.63 65.80 -28.18
CA LYS A 7 4.72 65.00 -28.74
C LYS A 7 6.05 65.20 -28.02
N ASN A 8 6.34 66.42 -27.55
CA ASN A 8 7.55 66.68 -26.75
C ASN A 8 7.47 66.03 -25.37
N ILE A 9 6.29 66.02 -24.74
CA ILE A 9 6.09 65.35 -23.45
C ILE A 9 6.24 63.84 -23.58
N GLU A 10 5.73 63.26 -24.66
CA GLU A 10 5.85 61.83 -24.93
C GLU A 10 7.31 61.40 -25.17
N GLU A 11 8.08 62.18 -25.94
CA GLU A 11 9.53 61.97 -26.12
C GLU A 11 10.32 62.10 -24.80
N LEU A 12 9.93 63.04 -23.92
CA LEU A 12 10.53 63.20 -22.60
C LEU A 12 10.28 61.98 -21.70
N VAL A 13 9.04 61.47 -21.69
CA VAL A 13 8.66 60.29 -20.92
C VAL A 13 9.39 59.05 -21.44
N ASP A 14 9.43 58.87 -22.76
CA ASP A 14 10.07 57.70 -23.37
C ASP A 14 11.59 57.69 -23.12
N LYS A 15 12.22 58.86 -23.21
CA LYS A 15 13.64 59.03 -22.89
C LYS A 15 13.96 58.81 -21.42
N MET A 16 13.08 59.26 -20.51
CA MET A 16 13.20 58.95 -19.09
C MET A 16 13.06 57.45 -18.85
N MET A 17 12.07 56.79 -19.46
CA MET A 17 11.81 55.37 -19.30
C MET A 17 12.97 54.50 -19.84
N HIS A 18 13.56 54.88 -20.98
CA HIS A 18 14.73 54.20 -21.54
C HIS A 18 16.01 54.41 -20.73
N SER A 19 16.12 55.53 -19.99
CA SER A 19 17.28 55.82 -19.16
C SER A 19 17.29 55.08 -17.82
N LEU A 20 16.15 54.50 -17.44
CA LEU A 20 16.04 53.65 -16.27
C LEU A 20 16.65 52.29 -16.61
N SER A 21 17.72 51.92 -15.89
CA SER A 21 18.31 50.60 -16.02
C SER A 21 17.28 49.54 -15.65
N VAL A 22 16.97 48.65 -16.59
CA VAL A 22 16.10 47.50 -16.34
C VAL A 22 16.78 46.63 -15.28
N GLU A 23 16.10 46.40 -14.15
CA GLU A 23 16.58 45.48 -13.13
C GLU A 23 16.66 44.07 -13.74
N SER A 24 17.88 43.61 -13.98
CA SER A 24 18.12 42.22 -14.35
C SER A 24 18.03 41.37 -13.09
N PRO A 25 17.41 40.18 -13.16
CA PRO A 25 17.49 39.22 -12.07
C PRO A 25 18.96 38.91 -11.75
N SER A 26 19.20 38.46 -10.53
CA SER A 26 20.53 38.00 -10.13
C SER A 26 20.99 36.85 -11.03
N VAL A 27 22.31 36.74 -11.20
CA VAL A 27 22.93 35.68 -12.02
C VAL A 27 22.50 34.27 -11.61
N ASP A 28 22.15 34.08 -10.33
CA ASP A 28 21.75 32.80 -9.74
C ASP A 28 20.24 32.62 -9.58
N PHE A 29 19.41 33.54 -10.12
CA PHE A 29 17.96 33.49 -9.97
C PHE A 29 17.38 32.15 -10.43
N THR A 30 17.74 31.70 -11.63
CA THR A 30 17.26 30.43 -12.19
C THR A 30 17.71 29.23 -11.36
N ASN A 31 18.96 29.22 -10.89
CA ASN A 31 19.50 28.13 -10.06
C ASN A 31 18.78 28.05 -8.71
N THR A 32 18.47 29.21 -8.12
CA THR A 32 17.76 29.30 -6.83
C THR A 32 16.31 28.81 -6.96
N ILE A 33 15.61 29.19 -8.03
CA ILE A 33 14.25 28.72 -8.29
C ILE A 33 14.26 27.21 -8.59
N MET A 34 15.15 26.73 -9.45
CA MET A 34 15.17 25.33 -9.86
C MET A 34 15.52 24.39 -8.70
N SER A 35 16.44 24.79 -7.82
CA SER A 35 16.78 24.03 -6.61
C SER A 35 15.60 23.94 -5.62
N GLN A 36 14.80 25.01 -5.49
CA GLN A 36 13.58 24.96 -4.66
C GLN A 36 12.48 24.12 -5.31
N VAL A 37 12.35 24.15 -6.64
CA VAL A 37 11.40 23.31 -7.38
C VAL A 37 11.75 21.83 -7.21
N GLU A 38 13.01 21.44 -7.38
CA GLU A 38 13.47 20.05 -7.17
C GLU A 38 13.25 19.57 -5.72
N ALA A 39 13.47 20.44 -4.73
CA ALA A 39 13.21 20.14 -3.33
C ALA A 39 11.71 19.96 -3.03
N LEU A 40 10.83 20.67 -3.75
CA LEU A 40 9.38 20.52 -3.62
C LEU A 40 8.84 19.30 -4.37
N GLU A 41 9.38 19.00 -5.56
CA GLU A 41 9.08 17.82 -6.37
C GLU A 41 9.45 16.53 -5.61
N SER A 42 10.66 16.46 -5.06
CA SER A 42 11.12 15.30 -4.26
C SER A 42 10.26 15.06 -3.01
N LYS A 43 9.65 16.11 -2.44
CA LYS A 43 8.72 16.00 -1.30
C LYS A 43 7.31 15.58 -1.72
N LYS A 44 6.94 15.75 -2.99
CA LYS A 44 5.60 15.44 -3.55
C LYS A 44 5.54 14.07 -4.22
N VAL A 45 6.65 13.35 -4.35
CA VAL A 45 6.60 11.92 -4.70
C VAL A 45 5.89 11.21 -3.55
N THR A 46 4.59 10.99 -3.74
CA THR A 46 3.78 10.11 -2.90
C THR A 46 4.41 8.73 -2.96
N THR A 47 5.35 8.46 -2.05
CA THR A 47 5.97 7.15 -1.96
C THR A 47 4.86 6.16 -1.73
N TYR A 48 4.61 5.30 -2.71
CA TYR A 48 3.59 4.28 -2.64
C TYR A 48 3.91 3.38 -1.45
N LYS A 49 3.24 3.64 -0.33
CA LYS A 49 3.32 2.80 0.85
C LYS A 49 2.34 1.66 0.63
N PRO A 50 2.80 0.40 0.51
CA PRO A 50 1.91 -0.71 0.25
C PRO A 50 0.84 -0.78 1.36
N LEU A 51 -0.44 -0.85 0.97
CA LEU A 51 -1.59 -0.92 1.89
C LEU A 51 -1.46 -2.04 2.92
N ILE A 52 -0.77 -3.11 2.54
CA ILE A 52 -0.42 -4.23 3.42
C ILE A 52 1.09 -4.46 3.30
N PRO A 53 1.86 -4.23 4.36
CA PRO A 53 3.29 -4.52 4.33
C PRO A 53 3.51 -6.03 4.17
N GLY A 54 4.54 -6.42 3.41
CA GLY A 54 4.73 -7.81 2.96
C GLY A 54 4.77 -8.85 4.09
N TYR A 55 5.17 -8.47 5.30
CA TYR A 55 5.19 -9.37 6.47
C TYR A 55 3.78 -9.78 6.93
N LEU A 56 2.76 -8.93 6.74
CA LEU A 56 1.38 -9.21 7.16
C LEU A 56 0.77 -10.38 6.38
N TRP A 57 1.26 -10.62 5.17
CA TRP A 57 0.86 -11.74 4.31
C TRP A 57 1.34 -13.09 4.86
N PHE A 58 2.58 -13.14 5.35
CA PHE A 58 3.10 -14.32 6.03
C PHE A 58 2.35 -14.60 7.33
N VAL A 59 2.01 -13.55 8.10
CA VAL A 59 1.21 -13.68 9.33
C VAL A 59 -0.20 -14.22 9.01
N GLY A 60 -0.85 -13.69 7.98
CA GLY A 60 -2.18 -14.16 7.56
C GLY A 60 -2.18 -15.61 7.08
N GLY A 61 -1.20 -15.99 6.25
CA GLY A 61 -1.05 -17.38 5.79
C GLY A 61 -0.74 -18.35 6.95
N PHE A 62 0.16 -17.96 7.85
CA PHE A 62 0.48 -18.75 9.04
C PHE A 62 -0.74 -18.96 9.94
N LEU A 63 -1.53 -17.91 10.18
CA LEU A 63 -2.75 -17.99 10.98
C LEU A 63 -3.78 -18.95 10.36
N LEU A 64 -3.96 -18.89 9.03
CA LEU A 64 -4.91 -19.75 8.33
C LEU A 64 -4.49 -21.23 8.37
N VAL A 65 -3.19 -21.50 8.20
CA VAL A 65 -2.60 -22.84 8.35
C VAL A 65 -2.72 -23.34 9.80
N ALA A 66 -2.49 -22.48 10.79
CA ALA A 66 -2.62 -22.84 12.20
C ALA A 66 -4.06 -23.20 12.58
N ILE A 67 -5.05 -22.41 12.14
CA ILE A 67 -6.48 -22.68 12.36
C ILE A 67 -6.87 -24.00 11.70
N THR A 68 -6.45 -24.19 10.44
CA THR A 68 -6.69 -25.43 9.69
C THR A 68 -6.08 -26.63 10.41
N GLY A 69 -4.82 -26.55 10.81
CA GLY A 69 -4.12 -27.61 11.54
C GLY A 69 -4.79 -27.93 12.87
N TYR A 70 -5.24 -26.92 13.61
CA TYR A 70 -5.97 -27.11 14.86
C TYR A 70 -7.33 -27.82 14.65
N LEU A 71 -8.07 -27.48 13.58
CA LEU A 71 -9.33 -28.16 13.25
C LEU A 71 -9.09 -29.63 12.88
N PHE A 72 -8.06 -29.92 12.08
CA PHE A 72 -7.66 -31.30 11.77
C PHE A 72 -7.30 -32.10 13.02
N LEU A 73 -6.66 -31.46 14.00
CA LEU A 73 -6.21 -32.10 15.22
C LEU A 73 -7.31 -32.29 16.27
N SER A 74 -8.31 -31.42 16.27
CA SER A 74 -9.44 -31.47 17.21
C SER A 74 -10.52 -32.44 16.75
N THR A 75 -10.56 -32.80 15.46
CA THR A 75 -11.43 -33.87 14.99
C THR A 75 -10.86 -35.23 15.38
N THR A 76 -11.57 -35.93 16.24
CA THR A 76 -11.42 -37.38 16.44
C THR A 76 -11.85 -38.10 15.15
N THR A 77 -10.97 -38.10 14.15
CA THR A 77 -11.14 -38.94 12.98
C THR A 77 -10.67 -40.34 13.31
N GLU A 78 -11.65 -41.26 13.31
CA GLU A 78 -11.48 -42.68 13.04
C GLU A 78 -10.26 -42.93 12.15
N GLU A 79 -9.41 -43.81 12.64
CA GLU A 79 -8.05 -44.15 12.24
C GLU A 79 -7.76 -43.96 10.74
N SER A 80 -7.03 -42.90 10.41
CA SER A 80 -6.30 -42.82 9.14
C SER A 80 -4.81 -42.97 9.43
N THR A 81 -4.25 -44.10 8.98
CA THR A 81 -2.92 -44.64 9.31
C THR A 81 -1.75 -43.69 9.00
N TRP A 82 -1.97 -42.62 8.24
CA TRP A 82 -0.92 -41.67 7.84
C TRP A 82 -0.64 -40.57 8.87
N PHE A 83 -1.55 -40.30 9.81
CA PHE A 83 -1.41 -39.22 10.80
C PHE A 83 -0.90 -39.70 12.18
N HIS A 84 -0.67 -41.00 12.37
CA HIS A 84 -0.26 -41.57 13.67
C HIS A 84 1.16 -41.16 14.12
N ALA A 85 1.98 -40.59 13.22
CA ALA A 85 3.30 -40.05 13.57
C ALA A 85 3.26 -38.65 14.20
N LEU A 86 2.10 -37.98 14.12
CA LEU A 86 1.89 -36.62 14.60
C LEU A 86 0.99 -36.64 15.83
N ASP A 87 1.49 -37.19 16.93
CA ASP A 87 0.77 -37.21 18.21
C ASP A 87 0.84 -35.82 18.88
N PHE A 88 -0.20 -35.02 18.64
CA PHE A 88 -0.36 -33.71 19.26
C PHE A 88 -1.41 -33.73 20.38
N SER A 89 -1.69 -34.89 20.97
CA SER A 89 -2.65 -35.05 22.08
C SER A 89 -2.41 -34.09 23.26
N LYS A 90 -1.17 -33.63 23.43
CA LYS A 90 -0.80 -32.64 24.46
C LYS A 90 -1.18 -31.19 24.16
N LEU A 91 -1.41 -30.80 22.90
CA LEU A 91 -1.74 -29.43 22.52
C LEU A 91 -3.25 -29.14 22.63
N THR A 92 -4.07 -30.18 22.50
CA THR A 92 -5.53 -30.12 22.47
C THR A 92 -6.16 -29.99 23.88
N ASN A 93 -5.46 -30.45 24.93
CA ASN A 93 -5.97 -30.50 26.31
C ASN A 93 -5.84 -29.16 27.08
N ASN A 94 -6.37 -28.08 26.51
CA ASN A 94 -6.43 -26.76 27.13
C ASN A 94 -7.89 -26.36 27.38
N ASN A 95 -8.16 -25.65 28.48
CA ASN A 95 -9.51 -25.18 28.88
C ASN A 95 -10.29 -24.45 27.77
N LEU A 96 -9.58 -23.84 26.82
CA LEU A 96 -10.14 -23.11 25.68
C LEU A 96 -10.75 -24.06 24.62
N THR A 97 -10.12 -25.22 24.40
CA THR A 97 -10.64 -26.28 23.52
C THR A 97 -11.91 -26.89 24.09
N GLN A 98 -11.97 -27.09 25.41
CA GLN A 98 -13.10 -27.72 26.09
C GLN A 98 -14.39 -26.86 26.06
N SER A 99 -14.26 -25.54 25.94
CA SER A 99 -15.42 -24.65 25.76
C SER A 99 -15.90 -24.59 24.29
N LEU A 100 -15.01 -24.83 23.33
CA LEU A 100 -15.34 -24.84 21.89
C LEU A 100 -15.78 -26.23 21.40
N SER A 101 -15.37 -27.31 22.08
CA SER A 101 -15.69 -28.70 21.74
C SER A 101 -17.16 -29.08 21.94
N SER A 102 -17.94 -28.29 22.68
CA SER A 102 -19.40 -28.47 22.78
C SER A 102 -20.14 -28.16 21.48
N PHE A 103 -19.47 -27.54 20.50
CA PHE A 103 -20.03 -27.27 19.18
C PHE A 103 -19.63 -28.37 18.19
N SER A 104 -20.52 -29.33 17.95
CA SER A 104 -20.31 -30.41 16.98
C SER A 104 -20.45 -29.88 15.55
N LEU A 105 -19.34 -29.44 14.95
CA LEU A 105 -19.32 -29.06 13.54
C LEU A 105 -19.50 -30.30 12.64
N PRO A 106 -20.45 -30.28 11.69
CA PRO A 106 -20.57 -31.35 10.70
C PRO A 106 -19.28 -31.46 9.86
N LYS A 107 -18.84 -32.69 9.56
CA LYS A 107 -17.62 -32.94 8.76
C LYS A 107 -17.64 -32.21 7.41
N THR A 108 -18.80 -32.15 6.76
CA THR A 108 -19.01 -31.41 5.50
C THR A 108 -18.71 -29.92 5.62
N LEU A 109 -19.10 -29.31 6.74
CA LEU A 109 -18.89 -27.89 7.00
C LEU A 109 -17.41 -27.59 7.26
N MET A 110 -16.69 -28.50 7.92
CA MET A 110 -15.25 -28.42 8.09
C MET A 110 -14.51 -28.49 6.74
N TYR A 111 -14.85 -29.46 5.88
CA TYR A 111 -14.26 -29.53 4.54
C TYR A 111 -14.57 -28.30 3.68
N ALA A 112 -15.76 -27.73 3.82
CA ALA A 112 -16.15 -26.50 3.13
C ALA A 112 -15.31 -25.29 3.59
N ILE A 113 -15.12 -25.10 4.91
CA ILE A 113 -14.28 -24.03 5.47
C ILE A 113 -12.84 -24.19 5.02
N LEU A 114 -12.31 -25.41 5.04
CA LEU A 114 -10.96 -25.71 4.58
C LEU A 114 -10.76 -25.35 3.10
N SER A 115 -11.69 -25.78 2.24
CA SER A 115 -11.65 -25.50 0.81
C SER A 115 -11.76 -24.00 0.52
N LEU A 116 -12.63 -23.28 1.24
CA LEU A 116 -12.76 -21.83 1.12
C LEU A 116 -11.50 -21.09 1.57
N GLY A 117 -10.91 -21.51 2.69
CA GLY A 117 -9.65 -20.94 3.18
C GLY A 117 -8.51 -21.10 2.16
N LEU A 118 -8.37 -22.30 1.59
CA LEU A 118 -7.37 -22.59 0.56
C LEU A 118 -7.60 -21.75 -0.71
N MET A 119 -8.86 -21.60 -1.12
CA MET A 119 -9.23 -20.76 -2.26
C MET A 119 -8.85 -19.29 -2.02
N ILE A 120 -9.13 -18.73 -0.84
CA ILE A 120 -8.74 -17.36 -0.48
C ILE A 120 -7.22 -17.19 -0.49
N CYS A 121 -6.46 -18.15 0.05
CA CYS A 121 -4.99 -18.14 0.01
C CYS A 121 -4.43 -18.01 -1.41
N ILE A 122 -5.08 -18.61 -2.41
CA ILE A 122 -4.67 -18.57 -3.81
C ILE A 122 -5.23 -17.34 -4.54
N GLN A 123 -6.39 -16.82 -4.13
CA GLN A 123 -7.03 -15.68 -4.79
C GLN A 123 -6.35 -14.35 -4.48
N VAL A 124 -6.01 -14.10 -3.22
CA VAL A 124 -5.43 -12.80 -2.81
C VAL A 124 -4.06 -12.51 -3.45
N PRO A 125 -3.10 -13.46 -3.66
CA PRO A 125 -1.86 -13.21 -4.37
C PRO A 125 -2.07 -12.99 -5.87
N VAL A 126 -3.00 -13.73 -6.49
CA VAL A 126 -3.35 -13.56 -7.91
C VAL A 126 -3.92 -12.17 -8.16
N LEU A 127 -4.84 -11.74 -7.28
CA LEU A 127 -5.45 -10.41 -7.38
C LEU A 127 -4.42 -9.31 -7.13
N LYS A 128 -3.53 -9.50 -6.15
CA LYS A 128 -2.40 -8.59 -5.89
C LYS A 128 -1.49 -8.48 -7.12
N HIS A 129 -1.09 -9.59 -7.72
CA HIS A 129 -0.23 -9.61 -8.91
C HIS A 129 -0.89 -8.89 -10.10
N TYR A 130 -2.20 -9.05 -10.28
CA TYR A 130 -2.96 -8.36 -11.32
C TYR A 130 -2.98 -6.84 -11.13
N PHE A 131 -3.20 -6.36 -9.90
CA PHE A 131 -3.23 -4.93 -9.60
C PHE A 131 -1.83 -4.29 -9.65
N ASP A 132 -0.79 -4.97 -9.14
CA ASP A 132 0.60 -4.50 -9.20
C ASP A 132 1.02 -4.23 -10.66
N LYS A 133 0.64 -5.12 -11.59
CA LYS A 133 0.93 -4.97 -13.03
C LYS A 133 0.18 -3.80 -13.69
N ARG A 134 -1.00 -3.45 -13.18
CA ARG A 134 -1.83 -2.37 -13.74
C ARG A 134 -1.46 -0.99 -13.19
N LEU A 135 -0.95 -0.95 -11.97
CA LEU A 135 -0.60 0.27 -11.25
C LEU A 135 0.88 0.66 -11.39
N SER A 136 1.73 -0.20 -11.99
CA SER A 136 3.14 0.10 -12.29
C SER A 136 3.34 0.86 -13.62
N VAL A 137 2.42 1.77 -13.97
CA VAL A 137 2.61 2.76 -15.05
C VAL A 137 3.14 4.04 -14.42
#